data_AF-A0A8H4KSI8-F1
#
_entry.id   AF-A0A8H4KSI8-F1
#
_cell.length_a   1.000
_cell.length_b   1.000
_cell.length_c   1.000
_cell.angle_alpha   90.00
_cell.angle_beta   90.00
_cell.angle_gamma   90.00
#
_symmetry.space_group_name_H-M   'P 1'
#
loop_
_entity.id
_entity.type
_entity.pdbx_description
1 polymer ?
#
loop_
_entity_poly.entity_id
_entity_poly.type
_entity_poly.pdbx_seq_one_letter_code
_entity_poly.pdbx_strand_id
1 'polypeptide(L)'
;MVVVILGLAAELIGDRVAAENHAAGLARIVDLRGGLEMLRFDNPRLPAKVSRVDLGLVLRFGCKPVFFNNEISWNSYISSQGLIRGMKKAPKRDKALEAFIKTLDPRLSNVWKDLEEFAILSNIASQTGRKLQPNIFSEIMVSMLYRLLALSSESTPENALRLGMMTFVAAIFFRWRDMKQRQAYLDDSFRDALSQLRKASIQPPAAVTVWLLVLWRTSSTQNPSNEILEEWTFEALDSSEISSWTGMNNVLKTVVWIDCLFDASSRRVFEPILEKATKKTVEAASKF
;
A
#
# COMPACT_ATOMS: atom_id res chain seq x y z
N MET A 1 15.38 18.72 -12.94
CA MET A 1 13.94 18.50 -13.19
C MET A 1 13.66 17.82 -14.53
N VAL A 2 14.34 18.20 -15.63
CA VAL A 2 14.11 17.60 -16.96
C VAL A 2 14.24 16.07 -16.97
N VAL A 3 15.34 15.53 -16.44
CA VAL A 3 15.57 14.06 -16.40
C VAL A 3 14.49 13.31 -15.60
N VAL A 4 13.98 13.91 -14.51
CA VAL A 4 12.88 13.35 -13.72
C VAL A 4 11.60 13.26 -14.55
N ILE A 5 11.29 14.31 -15.33
CA ILE A 5 10.11 14.33 -16.20
C ILE A 5 10.24 13.30 -17.32
N LEU A 6 11.42 13.19 -17.95
CA LEU A 6 11.67 12.19 -18.99
C LEU A 6 11.56 10.76 -18.46
N GLY A 7 12.11 10.48 -17.29
CA GLY A 7 11.98 9.17 -16.64
C GLY A 7 10.51 8.82 -16.33
N LEU A 8 9.75 9.77 -15.80
CA LEU A 8 8.31 9.60 -15.57
C LEU A 8 7.52 9.44 -16.87
N ALA A 9 7.89 10.14 -17.94
CA ALA A 9 7.22 10.05 -19.23
C ALA A 9 7.49 8.70 -19.92
N ALA A 10 8.75 8.26 -19.93
CA ALA A 10 9.14 6.94 -20.45
C ALA A 10 8.47 5.80 -19.67
N GLU A 11 8.50 5.90 -18.33
CA GLU A 11 7.77 4.98 -17.47
C GLU A 11 6.30 5.01 -17.82
N LEU A 12 5.70 6.19 -17.95
CA LEU A 12 4.29 6.35 -18.22
C LEU A 12 3.84 5.68 -19.51
N ILE A 13 4.58 5.82 -20.61
CA ILE A 13 4.26 5.19 -21.91
C ILE A 13 4.61 3.70 -21.96
N GLY A 14 5.25 3.16 -20.90
CA GLY A 14 5.66 1.77 -20.83
C GLY A 14 6.98 1.47 -21.54
N ASP A 15 7.75 2.48 -21.92
CA ASP A 15 9.09 2.31 -22.47
C ASP A 15 10.08 2.04 -21.33
N ARG A 16 10.18 0.76 -20.97
CA ARG A 16 11.07 0.29 -19.90
C ARG A 16 12.52 0.68 -20.15
N VAL A 17 13.01 0.53 -21.38
CA VAL A 17 14.42 0.77 -21.71
C VAL A 17 14.74 2.26 -21.56
N ALA A 18 13.91 3.15 -22.09
CA ALA A 18 14.09 4.58 -21.91
C ALA A 18 13.97 4.99 -20.43
N ALA A 19 13.01 4.41 -19.69
CA ALA A 19 12.84 4.70 -18.27
C ALA A 19 14.08 4.31 -17.46
N GLU A 20 14.61 3.10 -17.64
CA GLU A 20 15.83 2.63 -16.96
C GLU A 20 17.05 3.49 -17.34
N ASN A 21 17.20 3.86 -18.62
CA ASN A 21 18.27 4.76 -19.06
C ASN A 21 18.17 6.15 -18.41
N HIS A 22 16.97 6.71 -18.29
CA HIS A 22 16.76 7.99 -17.59
C HIS A 22 17.02 7.88 -16.09
N ALA A 23 16.66 6.76 -15.46
CA ALA A 23 16.95 6.51 -14.05
C ALA A 23 18.46 6.37 -13.80
N ALA A 24 19.19 5.65 -14.66
CA ALA A 24 20.65 5.55 -14.59
C ALA A 24 21.33 6.90 -14.79
N GLY A 25 20.88 7.69 -15.77
CA GLY A 25 21.36 9.06 -15.97
C GLY A 25 21.08 9.96 -14.77
N LEU A 26 19.89 9.83 -14.15
CA LEU A 26 19.54 10.56 -12.94
C LEU A 26 20.46 10.17 -11.77
N ALA A 27 20.73 8.88 -11.59
CA ALA A 27 21.63 8.40 -10.55
C ALA A 27 23.03 8.99 -10.69
N ARG A 28 23.58 8.98 -11.91
CA ARG A 28 24.88 9.63 -12.18
C ARG A 28 24.88 11.12 -11.85
N ILE A 29 23.79 11.84 -12.11
CA ILE A 29 23.67 13.27 -11.74
C ILE A 29 23.67 13.44 -10.22
N VAL A 30 22.99 12.55 -9.49
CA VAL A 30 22.96 12.57 -8.03
C VAL A 30 24.35 12.29 -7.46
N ASP A 31 25.06 11.29 -7.99
CA ASP A 31 26.43 10.97 -7.57
C ASP A 31 27.39 12.15 -7.80
N LEU A 32 27.29 12.80 -8.95
CA LEU A 32 28.07 14.02 -9.25
C LEU A 32 27.74 15.20 -8.32
N ARG A 33 26.57 15.19 -7.68
CA ARG A 33 26.19 16.18 -6.65
C ARG A 33 26.57 15.75 -5.24
N GLY A 34 27.28 14.63 -5.09
CA GLY A 34 27.72 14.10 -3.79
C GLY A 34 26.68 13.22 -3.09
N GLY A 35 25.67 12.72 -3.82
CA GLY A 35 24.68 11.78 -3.31
C GLY A 35 23.32 12.41 -3.03
N LEU A 36 22.34 11.55 -2.69
CA LEU A 36 20.93 11.93 -2.59
C LEU A 36 20.69 12.98 -1.49
N GLU A 37 21.37 12.85 -0.35
CA GLU A 37 21.24 13.78 0.78
C GLU A 37 21.76 15.18 0.44
N MET A 38 22.78 15.29 -0.42
CA MET A 38 23.33 16.58 -0.83
C MET A 38 22.33 17.42 -1.63
N LEU A 39 21.35 16.78 -2.28
CA LEU A 39 20.29 17.49 -3.00
C LEU A 39 19.41 18.33 -2.06
N ARG A 40 19.39 18.03 -0.75
CA ARG A 40 18.60 18.79 0.23
C ARG A 40 19.05 20.24 0.35
N PHE A 41 20.34 20.50 0.17
CA PHE A 41 20.91 21.85 0.25
C PHE A 41 20.42 22.74 -0.90
N ASP A 42 20.22 22.18 -2.09
CA ASP A 42 19.62 22.91 -3.21
C ASP A 42 18.11 23.09 -3.00
N ASN A 43 17.42 22.00 -2.67
CA ASN A 43 16.00 22.00 -2.41
C ASN A 43 15.61 20.75 -1.61
N PRO A 44 15.00 20.90 -0.42
CA PRO A 44 14.70 19.79 0.48
C PRO A 44 13.71 18.77 -0.09
N ARG A 45 13.01 19.08 -1.20
CA ARG A 45 12.09 18.16 -1.90
C ARG A 45 12.77 17.31 -2.97
N LEU A 46 13.98 17.64 -3.40
CA LEU A 46 14.64 16.95 -4.51
C LEU A 46 14.91 15.46 -4.23
N PRO A 47 15.39 15.05 -3.04
CA PRO A 47 15.58 13.63 -2.73
C PRO A 47 14.33 12.81 -3.00
N ALA A 48 13.20 13.23 -2.43
CA ALA A 48 11.96 12.48 -2.56
C ALA A 48 11.38 12.52 -3.99
N LYS A 49 11.62 13.59 -4.76
CA LYS A 49 11.25 13.64 -6.18
C LYS A 49 12.04 12.65 -7.02
N VAL A 50 13.34 12.53 -6.74
CA VAL A 50 14.23 11.58 -7.42
C VAL A 50 13.84 10.15 -7.07
N SER A 51 13.70 9.85 -5.77
CA SER A 51 13.26 8.53 -5.30
C SER A 51 11.89 8.13 -5.85
N ARG A 52 10.98 9.09 -6.08
CA ARG A 52 9.67 8.79 -6.67
C ARG A 52 9.75 8.23 -8.09
N VAL A 53 10.71 8.68 -8.89
CA VAL A 53 10.94 8.14 -10.23
C VAL A 53 11.36 6.68 -10.10
N ASP A 54 12.41 6.45 -9.32
CA ASP A 54 12.97 5.13 -9.04
C ASP A 54 11.91 4.15 -8.51
N LEU A 55 11.21 4.52 -7.45
CA LEU A 55 10.10 3.74 -6.90
C LEU A 55 9.00 3.47 -7.93
N GLY A 56 8.66 4.46 -8.76
CA GLY A 56 7.69 4.27 -9.84
C GLY A 56 8.10 3.19 -10.84
N LEU A 57 9.37 3.18 -11.25
CA LEU A 57 9.93 2.18 -12.15
C LEU A 57 9.97 0.79 -11.49
N VAL A 58 10.37 0.70 -10.22
CA VAL A 58 10.42 -0.58 -9.48
C VAL A 58 9.03 -1.19 -9.39
N LEU A 59 8.04 -0.41 -8.97
CA LEU A 59 6.67 -0.90 -8.81
C LEU A 59 6.03 -1.29 -10.16
N ARG A 60 6.44 -0.64 -11.27
CA ARG A 60 5.89 -0.93 -12.59
C ARG A 60 6.58 -2.07 -13.32
N PHE A 61 7.91 -2.09 -13.32
CA PHE A 61 8.71 -2.99 -14.15
C PHE A 61 9.43 -4.09 -13.36
N GLY A 62 9.42 -4.04 -12.03
CA GLY A 62 10.15 -4.98 -11.19
C GLY A 62 11.67 -4.86 -11.31
N CYS A 63 12.17 -3.68 -11.71
CA CYS A 63 13.60 -3.41 -11.76
C CYS A 63 14.17 -3.23 -10.34
N LYS A 64 15.50 -3.27 -10.20
CA LYS A 64 16.17 -2.98 -8.93
C LYS A 64 16.17 -1.46 -8.69
N PRO A 65 15.84 -1.00 -7.47
CA PRO A 65 15.93 0.41 -7.14
C PRO A 65 17.38 0.91 -7.24
N VAL A 66 17.56 2.10 -7.80
CA VAL A 66 18.88 2.71 -8.02
C VAL A 66 19.32 3.57 -6.84
N PHE A 67 18.38 4.19 -6.11
CA PHE A 67 18.69 5.03 -4.94
C PHE A 67 18.48 4.31 -3.61
N PHE A 68 18.35 2.99 -3.65
CA PHE A 68 18.26 2.18 -2.45
C PHE A 68 19.62 2.10 -1.75
N ASN A 69 19.67 2.50 -0.48
CA ASN A 69 20.84 2.35 0.37
C ASN A 69 20.61 1.17 1.34
N ASN A 70 21.62 0.31 1.51
CA ASN A 70 21.59 -0.77 2.50
C ASN A 70 21.58 -0.26 3.95
N GLU A 71 21.92 1.00 4.20
CA GLU A 71 21.97 1.64 5.53
C GLU A 71 20.64 2.29 5.97
N ILE A 72 19.49 1.77 5.53
CA ILE A 72 18.19 2.34 5.93
C ILE A 72 17.89 2.06 7.40
N SER A 73 17.43 3.08 8.11
CA SER A 73 16.89 2.92 9.47
C SER A 73 15.58 2.12 9.45
N TRP A 74 15.53 1.07 10.26
CA TRP A 74 14.33 0.23 10.43
C TRP A 74 13.40 0.70 11.55
N ASN A 75 13.78 1.75 12.28
CA ASN A 75 12.89 2.35 13.27
C ASN A 75 11.65 2.94 12.59
N SER A 76 10.53 2.98 13.30
CA SER A 76 9.32 3.66 12.80
C SER A 76 9.62 5.13 12.54
N TYR A 77 9.51 5.52 11.26
CA TYR A 77 9.82 6.86 10.81
C TYR A 77 8.86 7.87 11.43
N ILE A 78 7.55 7.64 11.37
CA ILE A 78 6.55 8.60 11.87
C ILE A 78 6.64 8.78 13.38
N SER A 79 6.82 7.68 14.12
CA SER A 79 7.06 7.73 15.56
C SER A 79 8.31 8.54 15.90
N SER A 80 9.41 8.34 15.16
CA SER A 80 10.67 9.07 15.40
C SER A 80 10.53 10.58 15.15
N GLN A 81 9.65 10.98 14.24
CA GLN A 81 9.33 12.39 13.96
C GLN A 81 8.40 13.01 15.03
N GLY A 82 7.80 12.21 15.92
CA GLY A 82 6.91 12.70 16.97
C GLY A 82 5.66 13.40 16.43
N LEU A 83 5.17 13.00 15.25
CA LEU A 83 4.02 13.66 14.59
C LEU A 83 2.70 13.45 15.33
N ILE A 84 2.62 12.41 16.17
CA ILE A 84 1.45 12.05 16.96
C ILE A 84 1.76 12.24 18.46
N ARG A 85 2.20 13.44 18.84
CA ARG A 85 2.38 13.80 20.26
C ARG A 85 1.01 14.00 20.94
N GLY A 86 0.79 13.34 22.08
CA GLY A 86 -0.36 13.59 22.95
C GLY A 86 -1.56 12.66 22.79
N MET A 87 -1.55 11.72 21.84
CA MET A 87 -2.52 10.62 21.80
C MET A 87 -2.18 9.63 22.91
N LYS A 88 -2.76 9.82 24.10
CA LYS A 88 -2.43 9.07 25.32
C LYS A 88 -2.80 7.58 25.29
N LYS A 89 -3.47 7.09 24.25
CA LYS A 89 -3.80 5.67 24.07
C LYS A 89 -3.66 5.31 22.60
N ALA A 90 -2.88 4.27 22.31
CA ALA A 90 -2.97 3.58 21.04
C ALA A 90 -4.44 3.14 20.83
N PRO A 91 -4.94 3.13 19.58
CA PRO A 91 -6.24 2.55 19.29
C PRO A 91 -6.32 1.16 19.92
N LYS A 92 -7.46 0.81 20.54
CA LYS A 92 -7.66 -0.57 20.99
C LYS A 92 -7.61 -1.47 19.75
N ARG A 93 -6.51 -2.20 19.59
CA ARG A 93 -6.40 -3.21 18.54
C ARG A 93 -7.25 -4.40 18.90
N ASP A 94 -7.75 -5.06 17.87
CA ASP A 94 -8.23 -6.42 18.03
C ASP A 94 -7.08 -7.32 18.53
N LYS A 95 -7.37 -8.25 19.43
CA LYS A 95 -6.34 -9.11 20.05
C LYS A 95 -5.68 -10.03 19.03
N ALA A 96 -6.42 -10.52 18.04
CA ALA A 96 -5.88 -11.39 17.01
C ALA A 96 -4.95 -10.60 16.08
N LEU A 97 -5.33 -9.38 15.71
CA LEU A 97 -4.45 -8.47 14.97
C LEU A 97 -3.16 -8.16 15.74
N GLU A 98 -3.26 -7.85 17.03
CA GLU A 98 -2.07 -7.58 17.86
C GLU A 98 -1.15 -8.79 17.97
N ALA A 99 -1.71 -10.00 18.15
CA ALA A 99 -0.94 -11.24 18.17
C ALA A 99 -0.24 -11.49 16.83
N PHE A 100 -0.94 -11.29 15.71
CA PHE A 100 -0.37 -11.45 14.38
C PHE A 100 0.77 -10.45 14.11
N ILE A 101 0.62 -9.17 14.47
CA ILE A 101 1.68 -8.17 14.30
C ILE A 101 2.95 -8.54 15.11
N LYS A 102 2.79 -9.18 16.27
CA LYS A 102 3.91 -9.65 17.09
C LYS A 102 4.66 -10.84 16.48
N THR A 103 4.04 -11.58 15.56
CA THR A 103 4.70 -12.69 14.85
C THR A 103 5.47 -12.25 13.61
N LEU A 104 5.29 -11.01 13.15
CA LEU A 104 5.97 -10.48 11.98
C LEU A 104 7.45 -10.18 12.26
N ASP A 105 8.28 -10.20 11.22
CA ASP A 105 9.60 -9.58 11.25
C ASP A 105 9.51 -8.17 11.87
N PRO A 106 10.30 -7.84 12.91
CA PRO A 106 10.27 -6.54 13.57
C PRO A 106 10.42 -5.36 12.60
N ARG A 107 11.15 -5.53 11.50
CA ARG A 107 11.32 -4.56 10.43
C ARG A 107 10.01 -4.31 9.69
N LEU A 108 9.27 -5.37 9.34
CA LEU A 108 7.95 -5.25 8.72
C LEU A 108 6.93 -4.64 9.69
N SER A 109 6.96 -5.05 10.96
CA SER A 109 6.14 -4.50 12.04
C SER A 109 6.34 -3.00 12.23
N ASN A 110 7.58 -2.49 12.11
CA ASN A 110 7.85 -1.06 12.17
C ASN A 110 7.29 -0.29 10.96
N VAL A 111 7.31 -0.87 9.75
CA VAL A 111 6.64 -0.24 8.60
C VAL A 111 5.13 -0.29 8.76
N TRP A 112 4.57 -1.36 9.34
CA TRP A 112 3.15 -1.46 9.67
C TRP A 112 2.72 -0.34 10.61
N LYS A 113 3.51 -0.11 11.66
CA LYS A 113 3.27 0.98 12.60
C LYS A 113 3.27 2.34 11.90
N ASP A 114 4.22 2.59 11.00
CA ASP A 114 4.20 3.83 10.20
C ASP A 114 2.93 3.94 9.36
N LEU A 115 2.44 2.82 8.80
CA LEU A 115 1.22 2.80 7.99
C LEU A 115 -0.03 3.15 8.81
N GLU A 116 -0.18 2.55 9.98
CA GLU A 116 -1.24 2.86 10.95
C GLU A 116 -1.19 4.34 11.35
N GLU A 117 -0.03 4.84 11.74
CA GLU A 117 0.17 6.23 12.17
C GLU A 117 -0.13 7.20 11.03
N PHE A 118 0.28 6.89 9.80
CA PHE A 118 -0.05 7.67 8.62
C PHE A 118 -1.55 7.70 8.33
N ALA A 119 -2.24 6.56 8.48
CA ALA A 119 -3.67 6.49 8.25
C ALA A 119 -4.45 7.34 9.27
N ILE A 120 -4.06 7.28 10.54
CA ILE A 120 -4.61 8.13 11.62
C ILE A 120 -4.38 9.61 11.28
N LEU A 121 -3.15 10.00 10.92
CA LEU A 121 -2.83 11.37 10.54
C LEU A 121 -3.65 11.84 9.33
N SER A 122 -3.86 10.98 8.35
CA SER A 122 -4.62 11.30 7.13
C SER A 122 -6.11 11.50 7.42
N ASN A 123 -6.71 10.67 8.28
CA ASN A 123 -8.10 10.83 8.68
C ASN A 123 -8.30 12.10 9.52
N ILE A 124 -7.41 12.40 10.46
CA ILE A 124 -7.44 13.66 11.23
C ILE A 124 -7.27 14.87 10.31
N ALA A 125 -6.32 14.81 9.38
CA ALA A 125 -6.08 15.85 8.38
C ALA A 125 -7.34 16.13 7.55
N SER A 126 -8.03 15.08 7.10
CA SER A 126 -9.28 15.19 6.35
C SER A 126 -10.40 15.84 7.16
N GLN A 127 -10.52 15.52 8.45
CA GLN A 127 -11.56 16.06 9.33
C GLN A 127 -11.29 17.52 9.75
N THR A 128 -10.02 17.89 9.91
CA THR A 128 -9.61 19.20 10.41
C THR A 128 -9.24 20.19 9.30
N GLY A 129 -9.16 19.73 8.05
CA GLY A 129 -8.65 20.53 6.91
C GLY A 129 -7.15 20.83 6.97
N ARG A 130 -6.42 20.34 7.99
CA ARG A 130 -4.98 20.54 8.14
C ARG A 130 -4.22 19.56 7.28
N LYS A 131 -3.20 20.03 6.55
CA LYS A 131 -2.38 19.18 5.68
C LYS A 131 -1.02 18.89 6.31
N LEU A 132 -0.50 17.69 6.07
CA LEU A 132 0.90 17.39 6.32
C LEU A 132 1.79 18.29 5.47
N GLN A 133 2.96 18.65 5.99
CA GLN A 133 3.94 19.38 5.21
C GLN A 133 4.37 18.52 3.99
N PRO A 134 4.49 19.10 2.78
CA PRO A 134 4.77 18.34 1.56
C PRO A 134 6.07 17.51 1.63
N ASN A 135 7.08 18.00 2.35
CA ASN A 135 8.35 17.30 2.52
C ASN A 135 8.15 16.04 3.38
N ILE A 136 7.52 16.18 4.55
CA ILE A 136 7.20 15.06 5.45
C ILE A 136 6.36 14.01 4.71
N PHE A 137 5.32 14.43 3.99
CA PHE A 137 4.49 13.52 3.20
C PHE A 137 5.33 12.70 2.19
N SER A 138 6.29 13.35 1.53
CA SER A 138 7.13 12.69 0.53
C SER A 138 8.21 11.80 1.16
N GLU A 139 8.73 12.17 2.34
CA GLU A 139 9.69 11.35 3.09
C GLU A 139 9.05 10.09 3.68
N ILE A 140 7.79 10.18 4.12
CA ILE A 140 7.01 9.01 4.55
C ILE A 140 6.88 8.00 3.40
N MET A 141 6.52 8.47 2.19
CA MET A 141 6.46 7.63 0.99
C MET A 141 7.78 6.91 0.73
N VAL A 142 8.88 7.67 0.69
CA VAL A 142 10.23 7.15 0.42
C VAL A 142 10.62 6.11 1.47
N SER A 143 10.43 6.44 2.74
CA SER A 143 10.77 5.57 3.87
C SER A 143 9.98 4.26 3.85
N MET A 144 8.65 4.31 3.64
CA MET A 144 7.82 3.11 3.62
C MET A 144 8.15 2.21 2.43
N LEU A 145 8.20 2.77 1.22
CA LEU A 145 8.36 1.95 0.01
C LEU A 145 9.74 1.33 -0.10
N TYR A 146 10.83 2.06 0.19
CA TYR A 146 12.15 1.44 0.15
C TYR A 146 12.32 0.37 1.22
N ARG A 147 11.77 0.55 2.43
CA ARG A 147 11.80 -0.51 3.46
C ARG A 147 11.00 -1.74 3.04
N LEU A 148 9.82 -1.56 2.45
CA LEU A 148 9.04 -2.70 1.95
C LEU A 148 9.71 -3.42 0.77
N LEU A 149 10.44 -2.68 -0.07
CA LEU A 149 11.22 -3.24 -1.17
C LEU A 149 12.47 -3.99 -0.68
N ALA A 150 13.09 -3.51 0.40
CA ALA A 150 14.27 -4.14 1.00
C ALA A 150 13.97 -5.47 1.69
N LEU A 151 12.72 -5.69 2.10
CA LEU A 151 12.32 -6.89 2.82
C LEU A 151 12.15 -8.05 1.84
N SER A 152 12.94 -9.10 2.07
CA SER A 152 12.62 -10.46 1.63
C SER A 152 11.75 -11.11 2.68
N SER A 153 10.50 -11.40 2.35
CA SER A 153 9.58 -12.08 3.28
C SER A 153 9.97 -13.54 3.44
N GLU A 154 9.98 -14.03 4.68
CA GLU A 154 10.36 -15.42 5.00
C GLU A 154 9.15 -16.36 4.96
N SER A 155 7.94 -15.82 5.10
CA SER A 155 6.69 -16.58 5.08
C SER A 155 5.66 -16.05 4.06
N THR A 156 4.76 -16.92 3.62
CA THR A 156 3.68 -16.57 2.69
C THR A 156 2.75 -15.47 3.23
N PRO A 157 2.29 -15.50 4.50
CA PRO A 157 1.46 -14.42 5.05
C PRO A 157 2.19 -13.08 5.13
N GLU A 158 3.46 -13.08 5.51
CA GLU A 158 4.26 -11.84 5.53
C GLU A 158 4.47 -11.28 4.13
N ASN A 159 4.69 -12.12 3.12
CA ASN A 159 4.86 -11.65 1.75
C ASN A 159 3.58 -11.01 1.20
N ALA A 160 2.44 -11.65 1.44
CA ALA A 160 1.14 -11.09 1.06
C ALA A 160 0.85 -9.78 1.81
N LEU A 161 1.17 -9.72 3.11
CA LEU A 161 1.03 -8.49 3.91
C LEU A 161 1.94 -7.38 3.39
N ARG A 162 3.22 -7.67 3.15
CA ARG A 162 4.21 -6.72 2.62
C ARG A 162 3.76 -6.13 1.28
N LEU A 163 3.31 -6.99 0.35
CA LEU A 163 2.81 -6.54 -0.97
C LEU A 163 1.47 -5.79 -0.86
N GLY A 164 0.60 -6.18 0.07
CA GLY A 164 -0.61 -5.43 0.40
C GLY A 164 -0.31 -4.03 0.95
N MET A 165 0.65 -3.91 1.86
CA MET A 165 1.15 -2.63 2.35
C MET A 165 1.76 -1.80 1.23
N MET A 166 2.58 -2.39 0.35
CA MET A 166 3.13 -1.69 -0.81
C MET A 166 2.01 -1.17 -1.73
N THR A 167 0.99 -1.98 -1.97
CA THR A 167 -0.18 -1.62 -2.78
C THR A 167 -0.95 -0.47 -2.15
N PHE A 168 -1.21 -0.53 -0.84
CA PHE A 168 -1.86 0.54 -0.09
C PHE A 168 -1.06 1.86 -0.16
N VAL A 169 0.25 1.80 0.10
CA VAL A 169 1.15 2.97 0.03
C VAL A 169 1.21 3.52 -1.39
N ALA A 170 1.36 2.67 -2.41
CA ALA A 170 1.37 3.09 -3.80
C ALA A 170 0.04 3.78 -4.18
N ALA A 171 -1.08 3.22 -3.73
CA ALA A 171 -2.43 3.76 -3.93
C ALA A 171 -2.68 5.07 -3.17
N ILE A 172 -1.84 5.49 -2.22
CA ILE A 172 -1.89 6.83 -1.61
C ILE A 172 -1.02 7.79 -2.42
N PHE A 173 0.23 7.39 -2.63
CA PHE A 173 1.25 8.33 -3.06
C PHE A 173 1.32 8.48 -4.58
N PHE A 174 0.86 7.51 -5.37
CA PHE A 174 0.92 7.54 -6.83
C PHE A 174 -0.44 7.82 -7.52
N ARG A 175 -1.47 8.21 -6.75
CA ARG A 175 -2.84 8.52 -7.25
C ARG A 175 -2.91 9.61 -8.32
N TRP A 176 -1.97 10.55 -8.30
CA TRP A 176 -1.91 11.70 -9.22
C TRP A 176 -1.85 11.30 -10.70
N ARG A 177 -1.77 10.01 -10.99
CA ARG A 177 -1.64 9.55 -12.35
C ARG A 177 -2.94 9.62 -13.12
N ASP A 178 -4.15 9.54 -12.55
CA ASP A 178 -5.49 9.51 -13.23
C ASP A 178 -5.59 8.68 -14.55
N MET A 179 -4.49 8.02 -14.91
CA MET A 179 -4.18 7.36 -16.14
C MET A 179 -3.98 5.93 -15.74
N LYS A 180 -4.71 5.07 -16.44
CA LYS A 180 -4.92 3.65 -16.17
C LYS A 180 -3.64 2.79 -16.25
N GLN A 181 -2.46 3.40 -16.25
CA GLN A 181 -1.17 2.76 -16.47
C GLN A 181 -0.51 2.47 -15.12
N ARG A 182 -0.62 1.19 -14.74
CA ARG A 182 -0.48 0.62 -13.39
C ARG A 182 0.96 0.30 -13.02
N GLN A 183 1.17 0.07 -11.73
CA GLN A 183 2.29 -0.69 -11.19
C GLN A 183 2.14 -2.18 -11.56
N ALA A 184 2.22 -2.51 -12.85
CA ALA A 184 1.89 -3.84 -13.38
C ALA A 184 2.63 -4.97 -12.63
N TYR A 185 3.93 -4.79 -12.40
CA TYR A 185 4.73 -5.72 -11.62
C TYR A 185 4.22 -5.90 -10.18
N LEU A 186 3.85 -4.82 -9.48
CA LEU A 186 3.27 -4.90 -8.14
C LEU A 186 1.90 -5.62 -8.16
N ASP A 187 1.03 -5.28 -9.10
CA ASP A 187 -0.30 -5.90 -9.24
C ASP A 187 -0.17 -7.42 -9.46
N ASP A 188 0.71 -7.83 -10.36
CA ASP A 188 1.00 -9.24 -10.65
C ASP A 188 1.59 -9.95 -9.43
N SER A 189 2.62 -9.36 -8.81
CA SER A 189 3.26 -9.90 -7.60
C SER A 189 2.27 -10.06 -6.45
N PHE A 190 1.38 -9.07 -6.27
CA PHE A 190 0.39 -9.11 -5.20
C PHE A 190 -0.69 -10.17 -5.44
N ARG A 191 -1.20 -10.27 -6.68
CA ARG A 191 -2.12 -11.37 -7.08
C ARG A 191 -1.51 -12.74 -6.80
N ASP A 192 -0.25 -12.93 -7.20
CA ASP A 192 0.42 -14.22 -7.05
C ASP A 192 0.67 -14.54 -5.57
N ALA A 193 1.04 -13.55 -4.77
CA ALA A 193 1.17 -13.69 -3.32
C ALA A 193 -0.15 -14.02 -2.63
N LEU A 194 -1.27 -13.42 -3.05
CA LEU A 194 -2.60 -13.78 -2.53
C LEU A 194 -3.00 -15.20 -2.94
N SER A 195 -2.68 -15.61 -4.16
CA SER A 195 -2.96 -16.96 -4.65
C SER A 195 -2.17 -18.02 -3.87
N GLN A 196 -0.95 -17.69 -3.44
CA GLN A 196 -0.16 -18.52 -2.53
C GLN A 196 -0.72 -18.49 -1.10
N LEU A 197 -1.14 -17.31 -0.62
CA LEU A 197 -1.74 -17.15 0.70
C LEU A 197 -3.01 -18.00 0.87
N ARG A 198 -3.91 -18.03 -0.14
CA ARG A 198 -5.11 -18.88 -0.12
C ARG A 198 -4.78 -20.36 0.15
N LYS A 199 -3.61 -20.83 -0.32
CA LYS A 199 -3.15 -22.22 -0.19
C LYS A 199 -2.30 -22.47 1.07
N ALA A 200 -1.94 -21.42 1.81
CA ALA A 200 -1.08 -21.53 2.98
C ALA A 200 -1.82 -22.20 4.15
N SER A 201 -1.09 -23.01 4.92
CA SER A 201 -1.61 -23.62 6.15
C SER A 201 -1.86 -22.60 7.25
N ILE A 202 -1.03 -21.55 7.30
CA ILE A 202 -1.13 -20.45 8.26
C ILE A 202 -1.81 -19.28 7.57
N GLN A 203 -2.96 -18.88 8.09
CA GLN A 203 -3.72 -17.73 7.62
C GLN A 203 -3.54 -16.54 8.58
N PRO A 204 -3.52 -15.30 8.08
CA PRO A 204 -3.61 -14.12 8.93
C PRO A 204 -5.04 -14.01 9.52
N PRO A 205 -5.24 -13.13 10.52
CA PRO A 205 -6.58 -12.86 11.05
C PRO A 205 -7.57 -12.46 9.94
N ALA A 206 -8.84 -12.86 10.07
CA ALA A 206 -9.87 -12.63 9.04
C ALA A 206 -9.97 -11.17 8.58
N ALA A 207 -9.86 -10.21 9.51
CA ALA A 207 -9.86 -8.78 9.19
C ALA A 207 -8.71 -8.39 8.24
N VAL A 208 -7.52 -8.95 8.44
CA VAL A 208 -6.35 -8.72 7.57
C VAL A 208 -6.56 -9.38 6.20
N THR A 209 -7.12 -10.59 6.16
CA THR A 209 -7.47 -11.27 4.91
C THR A 209 -8.46 -10.44 4.09
N VAL A 210 -9.54 -9.95 4.72
CA VAL A 210 -10.53 -9.06 4.08
C VAL A 210 -9.86 -7.79 3.59
N TRP A 211 -8.99 -7.16 4.40
CA TRP A 211 -8.26 -5.96 4.02
C TRP A 211 -7.40 -6.17 2.77
N LEU A 212 -6.66 -7.28 2.70
CA LEU A 212 -5.83 -7.63 1.54
C LEU A 212 -6.66 -7.84 0.27
N LEU A 213 -7.78 -8.56 0.38
CA LEU A 213 -8.66 -8.87 -0.75
C LEU A 213 -9.40 -7.62 -1.27
N VAL A 214 -9.85 -6.75 -0.35
CA VAL A 214 -10.42 -5.45 -0.71
C VAL A 214 -9.39 -4.59 -1.43
N LEU A 215 -8.14 -4.56 -0.95
CA LEU A 215 -7.09 -3.80 -1.62
C LEU A 215 -6.80 -4.33 -3.01
N TRP A 216 -6.61 -5.64 -3.16
CA TRP A 216 -6.38 -6.25 -4.46
C TRP A 216 -7.52 -5.94 -5.43
N ARG A 217 -8.77 -6.08 -4.97
CA ARG A 217 -9.93 -5.87 -5.84
C ARG A 217 -10.12 -4.41 -6.24
N THR A 218 -9.82 -3.47 -5.34
CA THR A 218 -9.95 -2.02 -5.61
C THR A 218 -8.75 -1.44 -6.35
N SER A 219 -7.58 -2.05 -6.20
CA SER A 219 -6.40 -1.71 -6.96
C SER A 219 -6.37 -2.38 -8.34
N SER A 220 -7.12 -3.45 -8.58
CA SER A 220 -7.24 -4.12 -9.88
C SER A 220 -8.31 -3.47 -10.79
N THR A 221 -7.88 -2.89 -11.91
CA THR A 221 -8.67 -2.08 -12.87
C THR A 221 -8.55 -2.61 -14.31
N GLN A 222 -7.92 -3.77 -14.50
CA GLN A 222 -8.03 -4.54 -15.73
C GLN A 222 -8.17 -6.01 -15.35
N ASN A 223 -9.30 -6.60 -15.72
CA ASN A 223 -9.51 -8.06 -15.66
C ASN A 223 -8.27 -8.75 -16.26
N PRO A 224 -7.66 -9.63 -15.47
CA PRO A 224 -8.09 -11.01 -15.55
C PRO A 224 -8.97 -11.24 -14.35
N SER A 225 -10.23 -11.60 -14.59
CA SER A 225 -11.05 -12.25 -13.57
C SER A 225 -10.22 -13.38 -12.99
N ASN A 226 -9.63 -13.18 -11.82
CA ASN A 226 -9.02 -14.27 -11.08
C ASN A 226 -10.16 -14.87 -10.26
N GLU A 227 -10.91 -15.77 -10.89
CA GLU A 227 -12.10 -16.41 -10.32
C GLU A 227 -11.79 -16.97 -8.93
N ILE A 228 -10.59 -17.54 -8.76
CA ILE A 228 -10.10 -18.06 -7.48
C ILE A 228 -10.03 -16.97 -6.40
N LEU A 229 -9.52 -15.78 -6.70
CA LEU A 229 -9.46 -14.68 -5.71
C LEU A 229 -10.82 -14.00 -5.53
N GLU A 230 -11.67 -13.97 -6.56
CA GLU A 230 -13.04 -13.47 -6.45
C GLU A 230 -13.86 -14.38 -5.53
N GLU A 231 -13.84 -15.69 -5.74
CA GLU A 231 -14.44 -16.70 -4.85
C GLU A 231 -13.94 -16.54 -3.41
N TRP A 232 -12.62 -16.42 -3.22
CA TRP A 232 -12.06 -16.26 -1.88
C TRP A 232 -12.49 -14.96 -1.22
N THR A 233 -12.70 -13.90 -1.99
CA THR A 233 -13.28 -12.65 -1.49
C THR A 233 -14.69 -12.87 -0.96
N PHE A 234 -15.53 -13.62 -1.67
CA PHE A 234 -16.87 -13.96 -1.19
C PHE A 234 -16.82 -14.81 0.08
N GLU A 235 -15.99 -15.86 0.10
CA GLU A 235 -15.79 -16.72 1.28
C GLU A 235 -15.33 -15.92 2.51
N ALA A 236 -14.39 -14.99 2.33
CA ALA A 236 -13.86 -14.16 3.41
C ALA A 236 -14.91 -13.17 3.96
N LEU A 237 -15.76 -12.60 3.09
CA LEU A 237 -16.85 -11.72 3.51
C LEU A 237 -17.93 -12.49 4.27
N ASP A 238 -18.32 -13.67 3.76
CA ASP A 238 -19.35 -14.53 4.36
C ASP A 238 -18.91 -15.07 5.73
N SER A 239 -17.70 -15.62 5.83
CA SER A 239 -17.12 -16.11 7.09
C SER A 239 -16.90 -15.02 8.14
N SER A 240 -16.85 -13.75 7.72
CA SER A 240 -16.77 -12.59 8.63
C SER A 240 -18.13 -11.95 8.90
N GLU A 241 -19.23 -12.56 8.41
CA GLU A 241 -20.61 -12.06 8.51
C GLU A 241 -20.79 -10.64 7.94
N ILE A 242 -19.97 -10.27 6.95
CA ILE A 242 -19.98 -8.94 6.33
C ILE A 242 -21.04 -8.90 5.23
N SER A 243 -22.19 -8.32 5.56
CA SER A 243 -23.34 -8.21 4.65
C SER A 243 -23.66 -6.78 4.20
N SER A 244 -22.91 -5.78 4.68
CA SER A 244 -23.15 -4.37 4.35
C SER A 244 -21.85 -3.59 4.18
N TRP A 245 -21.89 -2.50 3.40
CA TRP A 245 -20.75 -1.58 3.27
C TRP A 245 -20.28 -1.07 4.63
N THR A 246 -21.21 -0.71 5.53
CA THR A 246 -20.89 -0.26 6.89
C THR A 246 -20.15 -1.32 7.69
N GLY A 247 -20.61 -2.58 7.63
CA GLY A 247 -19.91 -3.70 8.28
C GLY A 247 -18.51 -3.89 7.74
N MET A 248 -18.35 -3.86 6.41
CA MET A 248 -17.03 -3.98 5.78
C MET A 248 -16.11 -2.82 6.16
N ASN A 249 -16.60 -1.57 6.11
CA ASN A 249 -15.84 -0.37 6.47
C ASN A 249 -15.36 -0.44 7.93
N ASN A 250 -16.21 -0.91 8.84
CA ASN A 250 -15.85 -1.11 10.24
C ASN A 250 -14.70 -2.13 10.39
N VAL A 251 -14.75 -3.25 9.65
CA VAL A 251 -13.67 -4.25 9.64
C VAL A 251 -12.38 -3.67 9.07
N LEU A 252 -12.43 -2.95 7.95
CA LEU A 252 -11.25 -2.33 7.34
C LEU A 252 -10.58 -1.32 8.28
N LYS A 253 -11.37 -0.58 9.06
CA LYS A 253 -10.90 0.38 10.07
C LYS A 253 -10.23 -0.26 11.28
N THR A 254 -10.49 -1.54 11.58
CA THR A 254 -9.76 -2.24 12.67
C THR A 254 -8.33 -2.58 12.26
N VAL A 255 -8.05 -2.63 10.95
CA VAL A 255 -6.75 -2.94 10.37
C VAL A 255 -6.01 -1.63 10.06
N VAL A 256 -6.17 -1.08 8.86
CA VAL A 256 -5.65 0.23 8.45
C VAL A 256 -6.56 0.77 7.34
N TRP A 257 -7.12 1.96 7.51
CA TRP A 257 -7.98 2.56 6.48
C TRP A 257 -7.93 4.08 6.47
N ILE A 258 -8.04 4.67 5.28
CA ILE A 258 -8.11 6.13 5.09
C ILE A 258 -9.41 6.46 4.35
N ASP A 259 -10.39 6.96 5.10
CA ASP A 259 -11.77 7.13 4.66
C ASP A 259 -11.85 7.97 3.39
N CYS A 260 -11.23 9.16 3.41
CA CYS A 260 -11.29 10.10 2.30
C CYS A 260 -10.57 9.61 1.04
N LEU A 261 -9.67 8.63 1.15
CA LEU A 261 -8.94 8.11 0.01
C LEU A 261 -9.64 6.88 -0.59
N PHE A 262 -10.14 5.97 0.24
CA PHE A 262 -10.53 4.65 -0.22
C PHE A 262 -12.04 4.37 -0.15
N ASP A 263 -12.83 5.12 0.60
CA ASP A 263 -14.27 4.83 0.76
C ASP A 263 -15.00 4.89 -0.59
N ALA A 264 -14.84 5.98 -1.34
CA ALA A 264 -15.60 6.18 -2.57
C ALA A 264 -15.30 5.11 -3.63
N SER A 265 -14.03 4.74 -3.83
CA SER A 265 -13.64 3.71 -4.80
C SER A 265 -14.06 2.32 -4.35
N SER A 266 -13.87 2.00 -3.07
CA SER A 266 -14.16 0.66 -2.54
C SER A 266 -15.66 0.42 -2.45
N ARG A 267 -16.44 1.43 -2.04
CA ARG A 267 -17.90 1.35 -2.00
C ARG A 267 -18.50 1.08 -3.38
N ARG A 268 -18.03 1.78 -4.42
CA ARG A 268 -18.47 1.54 -5.80
C ARG A 268 -18.26 0.10 -6.27
N VAL A 269 -17.19 -0.54 -5.78
CA VAL A 269 -16.85 -1.92 -6.15
C VAL A 269 -17.64 -2.93 -5.33
N PHE A 270 -17.75 -2.73 -4.02
CA PHE A 270 -18.26 -3.75 -3.09
C PHE A 270 -19.74 -3.62 -2.73
N GLU A 271 -20.33 -2.41 -2.78
CA GLU A 271 -21.75 -2.24 -2.45
C GLU A 271 -22.67 -3.11 -3.33
N PRO A 272 -22.50 -3.18 -4.67
CA PRO A 272 -23.30 -4.08 -5.50
C PRO A 272 -23.05 -5.57 -5.23
N ILE A 273 -21.86 -5.93 -4.75
CA ILE A 273 -21.46 -7.31 -4.42
C ILE A 273 -22.19 -7.75 -3.14
N LEU A 274 -22.16 -6.90 -2.13
CA LEU A 274 -22.79 -7.13 -0.83
C LEU A 274 -24.32 -7.21 -0.96
N GLU A 275 -24.94 -6.29 -1.72
CA GLU A 275 -26.39 -6.31 -1.96
C GLU A 275 -26.89 -7.60 -2.63
N LYS A 276 -26.11 -8.14 -3.57
CA LYS A 276 -26.43 -9.42 -4.23
C LYS A 276 -26.31 -10.61 -3.27
N ALA A 277 -25.31 -10.60 -2.39
CA ALA A 277 -25.14 -11.64 -1.39
C ALA A 277 -26.32 -11.67 -0.42
N THR A 278 -26.74 -10.50 0.10
CA THR A 278 -27.88 -10.40 1.03
C THR A 278 -29.19 -10.91 0.42
N LYS A 279 -29.48 -10.58 -0.85
CA LYS A 279 -30.71 -11.03 -1.53
C LYS A 279 -30.76 -12.56 -1.69
N LYS A 280 -29.65 -13.19 -2.05
CA LYS A 280 -29.57 -14.66 -2.15
C LYS A 280 -29.84 -15.35 -0.82
N THR A 281 -29.33 -14.82 0.28
CA THR A 281 -29.56 -15.37 1.62
C THR A 281 -31.02 -15.27 2.04
N VAL A 282 -31.69 -14.15 1.73
CA VAL A 282 -33.12 -13.95 2.03
C VAL A 282 -34.01 -14.88 1.20
N GLU A 283 -33.72 -15.04 -0.10
CA GLU A 283 -34.48 -15.96 -0.96
C GLU A 283 -34.31 -17.43 -0.53
N ALA A 284 -33.11 -17.84 -0.11
CA ALA A 284 -32.87 -19.18 0.41
C ALA A 284 -33.62 -19.43 1.73
N ALA A 285 -33.68 -18.44 2.63
CA ALA A 285 -34.40 -18.54 3.90
C ALA A 285 -35.92 -18.59 3.73
N SER A 286 -36.48 -17.97 2.68
CA SER A 286 -37.92 -17.99 2.37
C SER A 286 -38.46 -19.29 1.76
N LYS A 287 -37.56 -20.25 1.44
CA LYS A 287 -37.90 -21.56 0.86
C LYS A 287 -37.95 -22.70 1.89
N PHE A 288 -37.75 -22.38 3.16
CA PHE A 288 -37.89 -23.27 4.31
C PHE A 288 -38.96 -22.71 5.26
#